data_AF-A0A453BTP2-F1
#
_entry.id   AF-A0A453BTP2-F1
#
_cell.length_a   1.000
_cell.length_b   1.000
_cell.length_c   1.000
_cell.angle_alpha   90.00
_cell.angle_beta   90.00
_cell.angle_gamma   90.00
#
_symmetry.space_group_name_H-M   'P 1'
#
loop_
_entity.id
_entity.type
_entity.pdbx_description
1 polymer ?
#
loop_
_entity_poly.entity_id
_entity_poly.type
_entity_poly.pdbx_seq_one_letter_code
_entity_poly.pdbx_strand_id
1 'polypeptide(L)'
;MQRFVYINDESCRDSYRDNRVSNTKYTLWNFLPKNLLEQFRRFMNQYFLLIACLQLWPTITPVSPATTWGPLAIIFIVSASKEAWDDYNRYLSDKKVNERRIWVVKDGIRRQIKARGIHVGNIVWL
;
A
#
# COMPACT_ATOMS: atom_id res chain seq x y z
N MET A 1 -30.23 0.51 -6.87
CA MET A 1 -30.14 0.92 -5.45
C MET A 1 -30.07 2.44 -5.40
N GLN A 2 -31.08 3.10 -4.81
CA GLN A 2 -31.05 4.53 -4.57
C GLN A 2 -30.35 4.82 -3.23
N ARG A 3 -29.57 5.90 -3.14
CA ARG A 3 -28.93 6.36 -1.90
C ARG A 3 -29.59 7.66 -1.46
N PHE A 4 -30.08 7.70 -0.23
CA PHE A 4 -30.62 8.92 0.40
C PHE A 4 -29.53 9.54 1.27
N VAL A 5 -29.31 10.85 1.13
CA VAL A 5 -28.30 11.59 1.89
C VAL A 5 -28.94 12.88 2.41
N TYR A 6 -28.83 13.10 3.72
CA TYR A 6 -29.31 14.32 4.37
C TYR A 6 -28.17 15.32 4.54
N ILE A 7 -28.48 16.61 4.42
CA ILE A 7 -27.50 17.70 4.47
C ILE A 7 -27.12 17.97 5.93
N ASN A 8 -25.82 17.98 6.23
CA ASN A 8 -25.25 18.26 7.56
C ASN A 8 -25.77 17.37 8.71
N ASP A 9 -26.33 16.20 8.40
CA ASP A 9 -26.76 15.23 9.39
C ASP A 9 -25.58 14.36 9.84
N GLU A 10 -25.29 14.37 11.14
CA GLU A 10 -24.18 13.60 11.72
C GLU A 10 -24.57 12.16 12.05
N SER A 11 -25.87 11.84 12.11
CA SER A 11 -26.37 10.50 12.48
C SER A 11 -25.95 9.42 11.48
N CYS A 12 -25.74 9.80 10.23
CA CYS A 12 -25.40 8.89 9.13
C CYS A 12 -23.87 8.72 8.92
N ARG A 13 -23.01 9.32 9.75
CA ARG A 13 -21.55 9.33 9.53
C ARG A 13 -20.95 7.93 9.40
N ASP A 14 -21.34 7.01 10.27
CA ASP A 14 -20.79 5.64 10.30
C ASP A 14 -21.37 4.73 9.20
N SER A 15 -22.41 5.19 8.50
CA SER A 15 -23.03 4.41 7.42
C SER A 15 -22.21 4.44 6.12
N TYR A 16 -21.22 5.32 6.01
CA TYR A 16 -20.42 5.51 4.79
C TYR A 16 -18.92 5.39 5.08
N ARG A 17 -18.13 5.12 4.03
CA ARG A 17 -16.67 5.09 4.15
C ARG A 17 -16.11 6.51 4.26
N ASP A 18 -15.01 6.63 4.99
CA ASP A 18 -14.23 7.86 5.10
C ASP A 18 -13.68 8.35 3.75
N ASN A 19 -13.47 9.66 3.62
CA ASN A 19 -12.83 10.28 2.46
C ASN A 19 -11.29 10.15 2.48
N ARG A 20 -10.75 9.08 3.05
CA ARG A 20 -9.32 8.80 3.07
C ARG A 20 -8.93 8.04 1.80
N VAL A 21 -8.04 8.63 1.00
CA VAL A 21 -7.44 7.98 -0.17
C VAL A 21 -6.18 7.23 0.25
N SER A 22 -6.02 6.00 -0.22
CA SER A 22 -4.81 5.19 0.01
C SER A 22 -4.50 4.38 -1.24
N ASN A 23 -3.39 4.70 -1.89
CA ASN A 23 -2.83 4.02 -3.06
C ASN A 23 -1.63 3.13 -2.69
N THR A 24 -1.24 3.10 -1.42
CA THR A 24 -0.21 2.19 -0.89
C THR A 24 -0.66 0.73 -1.01
N LYS A 25 0.22 -0.13 -1.53
CA LYS A 25 -0.05 -1.56 -1.70
C LYS A 25 0.20 -2.35 -0.42
N TYR A 26 1.09 -1.85 0.43
CA TYR A 26 1.61 -2.57 1.58
C TYR A 26 1.24 -1.86 2.87
N THR A 27 1.18 -2.65 3.94
CA THR A 27 1.26 -2.16 5.31
C THR A 27 2.60 -2.60 5.88
N LEU A 28 3.06 -1.98 6.98
CA LEU A 28 4.33 -2.37 7.63
C LEU A 28 4.40 -3.88 7.91
N TRP A 29 3.27 -4.49 8.30
CA TRP A 29 3.17 -5.93 8.58
C TRP A 29 3.08 -6.78 7.32
N ASN A 30 2.28 -6.37 6.34
CA ASN A 30 2.04 -7.19 5.15
C ASN A 30 3.11 -7.02 4.07
N PHE A 31 4.05 -6.07 4.25
CA PHE A 31 5.10 -5.80 3.27
C PHE A 31 5.90 -7.06 2.95
N LEU A 32 6.52 -7.69 3.95
CA LEU A 32 7.38 -8.85 3.74
C LEU A 32 6.66 -10.06 3.10
N PRO A 33 5.54 -10.57 3.67
CA PRO A 33 4.88 -11.76 3.11
C PRO A 33 4.29 -11.50 1.71
N LYS A 34 3.71 -10.31 1.49
CA LYS A 34 3.09 -9.98 0.21
C LYS A 34 4.13 -9.70 -0.88
N ASN A 35 5.19 -8.96 -0.56
CA ASN A 35 6.30 -8.69 -1.48
C ASN A 35 7.01 -9.99 -1.90
N LEU A 36 7.29 -10.89 -0.95
CA LEU A 36 7.89 -12.19 -1.28
C LEU A 36 6.97 -13.03 -2.17
N LEU A 37 5.67 -13.06 -1.89
CA LEU A 37 4.71 -13.76 -2.74
C LEU A 37 4.68 -13.17 -4.17
N GLU A 38 4.69 -11.85 -4.31
CA GLU A 38 4.76 -11.18 -5.62
C GLU A 38 6.07 -11.50 -6.36
N GLN A 39 7.19 -11.56 -5.64
CA GLN A 39 8.48 -11.98 -6.19
C GLN A 39 8.44 -13.44 -6.65
N PHE A 40 7.90 -14.37 -5.87
CA PHE A 40 7.80 -15.79 -6.22
C PHE A 40 6.73 -16.11 -7.27
N ARG A 41 5.84 -15.18 -7.63
CA ARG A 41 4.93 -15.37 -8.77
C ARG A 41 5.60 -15.13 -10.12
N ARG A 42 6.83 -14.57 -10.14
CA ARG A 42 7.59 -14.38 -11.38
C ARG A 42 8.32 -15.67 -11.74
N PHE A 43 8.11 -16.17 -12.95
CA PHE A 43 8.68 -17.43 -13.45
C PHE A 43 10.20 -17.53 -13.23
N MET A 44 10.96 -16.46 -13.54
CA MET A 44 12.42 -16.44 -13.35
C MET A 44 12.82 -16.63 -11.88
N ASN A 45 12.10 -15.99 -10.95
CA ASN A 45 12.39 -16.11 -9.53
C ASN A 45 12.08 -17.51 -9.01
N GLN A 46 11.03 -18.16 -9.52
CA GLN A 46 10.72 -19.57 -9.22
C GLN A 46 11.82 -20.51 -9.71
N TYR A 47 12.29 -20.30 -10.95
CA TYR A 47 13.39 -21.07 -11.53
C TYR A 47 14.65 -20.99 -10.66
N PHE A 48 15.10 -19.77 -10.33
CA PHE A 48 16.29 -19.59 -9.50
C PHE A 48 16.12 -20.14 -8.09
N LEU A 49 14.93 -20.02 -7.49
CA LEU A 49 14.63 -20.60 -6.19
C LEU A 49 14.71 -22.12 -6.22
N LEU A 50 14.17 -22.76 -7.26
CA LEU A 50 14.22 -24.22 -7.42
C LEU A 50 15.67 -24.69 -7.57
N ILE A 51 16.47 -24.02 -8.39
CA ILE A 51 17.90 -24.30 -8.51
C ILE A 51 18.60 -24.12 -7.15
N ALA A 52 18.34 -23.03 -6.44
CA ALA A 52 18.92 -22.77 -5.12
C ALA A 52 18.54 -23.84 -4.09
N CYS A 53 17.31 -24.37 -4.13
CA CYS A 53 16.86 -25.48 -3.29
C CYS A 53 17.57 -26.80 -3.65
N LEU A 54 17.71 -27.12 -4.95
CA LEU A 54 18.41 -28.34 -5.39
C LEU A 54 19.88 -28.33 -4.95
N GLN A 55 20.51 -27.16 -4.97
CA GLN A 55 21.91 -27.01 -4.57
C GLN A 55 22.14 -27.10 -3.05
N LEU A 56 21.10 -27.07 -2.22
CA LEU A 56 21.26 -27.35 -0.78
C LEU A 56 21.65 -28.80 -0.50
N TRP A 57 21.44 -29.72 -1.45
CA TRP A 57 21.92 -31.09 -1.36
C TRP A 57 23.31 -31.23 -1.98
N PRO A 58 24.38 -31.32 -1.16
CA PRO A 58 25.76 -31.37 -1.65
C PRO A 58 26.07 -32.64 -2.47
N THR A 59 25.22 -33.67 -2.39
CA THR A 59 25.34 -34.89 -3.21
C THR A 59 24.97 -34.67 -4.68
N ILE A 60 24.15 -33.66 -4.98
CA ILE A 60 23.61 -33.39 -6.32
C ILE A 60 24.46 -32.35 -7.06
N THR A 61 25.20 -31.50 -6.34
CA THR A 61 25.91 -30.35 -6.92
C THR A 61 27.33 -30.21 -6.36
N PRO A 62 28.34 -29.98 -7.22
CA PRO A 62 29.72 -29.74 -6.79
C PRO A 62 29.98 -28.28 -6.34
N VAL A 63 29.00 -27.41 -6.53
CA VAL A 63 29.05 -25.96 -6.29
C VAL A 63 28.60 -25.64 -4.87
N SER A 64 29.25 -24.71 -4.18
CA SER A 64 28.85 -24.33 -2.82
C SER A 64 27.50 -23.57 -2.83
N PRO A 65 26.54 -23.91 -1.95
CA PRO A 65 25.23 -23.25 -1.91
C PRO A 65 25.31 -21.72 -1.78
N ALA A 66 26.34 -21.23 -1.08
CA ALA A 66 26.58 -19.81 -0.85
C ALA A 66 26.74 -19.02 -2.17
N THR A 67 27.35 -19.61 -3.20
CA THR A 67 27.58 -18.94 -4.49
C THR A 67 26.30 -18.68 -5.28
N THR A 68 25.22 -19.43 -5.01
CA THR A 68 23.92 -19.24 -5.66
C THR A 68 22.94 -18.47 -4.78
N TRP A 69 22.91 -18.77 -3.48
CA TRP A 69 22.05 -18.06 -2.53
C TRP A 69 22.46 -16.60 -2.33
N GLY A 70 23.77 -16.30 -2.38
CA GLY A 70 24.28 -14.94 -2.22
C GLY A 70 23.72 -13.95 -3.25
N PRO A 71 23.98 -14.16 -4.56
CA PRO A 71 23.44 -13.29 -5.62
C PRO A 71 21.91 -13.21 -5.61
N LEU A 72 21.24 -14.33 -5.35
CA LEU A 72 19.78 -14.42 -5.29
C LEU A 72 19.19 -13.56 -4.15
N ALA A 73 19.78 -13.63 -2.97
CA ALA A 73 19.39 -12.79 -1.83
C ALA A 73 19.60 -11.30 -2.14
N ILE A 74 20.73 -10.93 -2.75
CA ILE A 74 21.01 -9.54 -3.15
C ILE A 74 19.92 -9.03 -4.10
N ILE A 75 19.57 -9.79 -5.13
CA ILE A 75 18.53 -9.40 -6.10
C ILE A 75 17.18 -9.19 -5.41
N PHE A 76 16.79 -10.09 -4.50
CA PHE A 76 15.54 -9.96 -3.76
C PHE A 76 15.53 -8.77 -2.80
N ILE A 77 16.64 -8.51 -2.10
CA ILE A 77 16.80 -7.37 -1.21
C ILE A 77 16.70 -6.05 -1.99
N VAL A 78 17.41 -5.93 -3.11
CA VAL A 78 17.38 -4.72 -3.95
C VAL A 78 15.97 -4.50 -4.51
N SER A 79 15.31 -5.57 -4.98
CA SER A 79 13.94 -5.49 -5.49
C SER A 79 12.95 -5.07 -4.41
N ALA A 80 13.03 -5.66 -3.21
CA ALA A 80 12.18 -5.30 -2.08
C ALA A 80 12.43 -3.85 -1.63
N SER A 81 13.69 -3.42 -1.57
CA SER A 81 14.07 -2.05 -1.18
C SER A 81 13.49 -1.02 -2.15
N LYS A 82 13.58 -1.28 -3.45
CA LYS A 82 12.97 -0.43 -4.47
C LYS A 82 11.45 -0.35 -4.30
N GLU A 83 10.80 -1.49 -4.10
CA GLU A 83 9.35 -1.55 -3.92
C GLU A 83 8.89 -0.83 -2.65
N ALA A 84 9.62 -0.96 -1.55
CA ALA A 84 9.38 -0.21 -0.32
C ALA A 84 9.51 1.31 -0.54
N TRP A 85 10.54 1.74 -1.28
CA TRP A 85 10.75 3.15 -1.61
C TRP A 85 9.60 3.73 -2.44
N ASP A 86 9.17 3.00 -3.47
CA ASP A 86 8.06 3.40 -4.32
C ASP A 86 6.74 3.48 -3.53
N ASP A 87 6.48 2.53 -2.63
CA ASP A 87 5.27 2.55 -1.79
C ASP A 87 5.31 3.67 -0.74
N TYR A 88 6.49 3.99 -0.21
CA TYR A 88 6.67 5.13 0.69
C TYR A 88 6.40 6.46 -0.01
N ASN A 89 6.86 6.63 -1.25
CA ASN A 89 6.54 7.83 -2.03
C ASN A 89 5.04 7.96 -2.32
N ARG A 90 4.35 6.83 -2.57
CA ARG A 90 2.88 6.82 -2.69
C ARG A 90 2.21 7.25 -1.39
N TYR A 91 2.67 6.74 -0.25
CA TYR A 91 2.17 7.15 1.05
C TYR A 91 2.31 8.66 1.29
N LEU A 92 3.46 9.25 0.94
CA LEU A 92 3.67 10.70 1.06
C LEU A 92 2.72 11.50 0.17
N SER A 93 2.50 11.03 -1.07
CA SER A 93 1.55 11.64 -2.00
C SER A 93 0.12 11.59 -1.46
N ASP A 94 -0.31 10.42 -0.99
CA ASP A 94 -1.64 10.24 -0.39
C ASP A 94 -1.81 11.10 0.86
N LYS A 95 -0.78 11.22 1.71
CA LYS A 95 -0.79 12.10 2.87
C LYS A 95 -1.03 13.55 2.47
N LYS A 96 -0.33 14.05 1.43
CA LYS A 96 -0.50 15.42 0.92
C LYS A 96 -1.94 15.69 0.46
N VAL A 97 -2.58 14.73 -0.21
CA VAL A 97 -3.96 14.84 -0.67
C VAL A 97 -4.93 14.81 0.52
N ASN A 98 -4.77 13.83 1.42
CA ASN A 98 -5.64 13.65 2.58
C ASN A 98 -5.59 14.82 3.58
N GLU A 99 -4.44 15.50 3.68
CA GLU A 99 -4.22 16.64 4.58
C GLU A 99 -4.48 18.01 3.93
N ARG A 100 -4.85 18.04 2.64
CA ARG A 100 -5.24 19.28 1.95
C ARG A 100 -6.38 19.97 2.72
N ARG A 101 -6.26 21.27 2.95
CA ARG A 101 -7.32 22.06 3.61
C ARG A 101 -8.40 22.41 2.61
N ILE A 102 -9.65 22.14 2.98
CA ILE A 102 -10.84 22.39 2.16
C ILE A 102 -11.85 23.13 3.05
N TRP A 103 -12.60 24.07 2.45
CA TRP A 103 -13.66 24.79 3.13
C TRP A 103 -14.95 23.98 3.13
N VAL A 104 -15.54 23.81 4.31
CA VAL A 104 -16.85 23.19 4.49
C VAL A 104 -17.77 24.18 5.18
N VAL A 105 -19.03 24.22 4.73
CA VAL A 105 -20.07 25.06 5.32
C VAL A 105 -20.92 24.22 6.25
N LYS A 106 -20.93 24.61 7.53
CA LYS A 106 -21.80 24.00 8.55
C LYS A 106 -22.50 25.11 9.31
N ASP A 107 -23.82 25.02 9.42
CA ASP A 107 -24.66 25.99 10.15
C ASP A 107 -24.45 27.44 9.69
N GLY A 108 -24.24 27.64 8.38
CA GLY A 108 -23.97 28.95 7.78
C GLY A 108 -22.53 29.48 7.97
N ILE A 109 -21.68 28.77 8.71
CA ILE A 109 -20.29 29.18 8.98
C ILE A 109 -19.33 28.35 8.14
N ARG A 110 -18.33 29.03 7.54
CA ARG A 110 -17.23 28.38 6.81
C ARG A 110 -16.16 27.92 7.80
N ARG A 111 -15.78 26.64 7.73
CA ARG A 111 -14.67 26.07 8.52
C ARG A 111 -13.71 25.35 7.58
N GLN A 112 -12.41 25.49 7.83
CA GLN A 112 -11.40 24.68 7.15
C GLN A 112 -11.22 23.34 7.85
N ILE A 113 -11.35 22.26 7.10
CA ILE A 113 -11.03 20.91 7.55
C ILE A 113 -10.03 20.25 6.61
N LYS A 114 -9.38 19.18 7.07
CA LYS A 114 -8.57 18.32 6.21
C LYS A 114 -9.48 17.55 5.25
N ALA A 115 -9.05 17.33 4.02
CA ALA A 115 -9.80 16.62 2.99
C ALA A 115 -10.31 15.26 3.46
N ARG A 116 -9.49 14.49 4.20
CA ARG A 116 -9.89 13.19 4.75
C ARG A 116 -11.06 13.26 5.75
N GLY A 117 -11.32 14.43 6.34
CA GLY A 117 -12.37 14.64 7.33
C GLY A 117 -13.71 15.04 6.72
N ILE A 118 -13.81 15.10 5.39
CA ILE A 118 -15.07 15.32 4.69
C ILE A 118 -15.91 14.03 4.80
N HIS A 119 -17.17 14.18 5.19
CA HIS A 119 -18.13 13.10 5.25
C HIS A 119 -19.28 13.34 4.27
N VAL A 120 -19.99 12.27 3.93
CA VAL A 120 -21.19 12.33 3.10
C VAL A 120 -22.22 13.25 3.77
N GLY A 121 -22.82 14.16 3.00
CA GLY A 121 -23.76 15.18 3.50
C GLY A 121 -23.13 16.53 3.86
N ASN A 122 -21.79 16.66 3.86
CA ASN A 122 -21.13 17.95 4.04
C ASN A 122 -21.19 18.82 2.78
N ILE A 123 -21.42 20.13 2.95
CA ILE A 123 -21.38 21.11 1.87
C ILE A 123 -19.95 21.64 1.74
N VAL A 124 -19.33 21.43 0.58
CA VAL A 124 -17.98 21.90 0.27
C VAL A 124 -18.04 23.23 -0.49
N TRP A 125 -17.17 24.17 -0.11
CA TRP A 125 -16.95 25.42 -0.84
C TRP A 125 -15.60 25.35 -1.55
N LEU A 126 -15.60 25.33 -2.89
CA LEU A 126 -14.40 25.23 -3.73
C LEU A 126 -13.89 26.61 -4.16
#